data_AF-A0AAE0GQU8-F1
#
_entry.id   AF-A0AAE0GQU8-F1
#
_cell.length_a   1.000
_cell.length_b   1.000
_cell.length_c   1.000
_cell.angle_alpha   90.00
_cell.angle_beta   90.00
_cell.angle_gamma   90.00
#
_symmetry.space_group_name_H-M   'P 1'
#
loop_
_entity.id
_entity.type
_entity.pdbx_description
1 polymer ?
#
loop_
_entity_poly.entity_id
_entity_poly.type
_entity_poly.pdbx_seq_one_letter_code
_entity_poly.pdbx_strand_id
1 'polypeptide(L)'
;MQASEMPKCVAPIQTELLYGCEKDLAMADRICCHNTYWAEPSGYLRKPHVKLFQKLDSSAVTTFYDSTCNLPLFQAPVGRTFSDWKTESLAHGWPSFRPEETFKKNVVILPGGEVRSACGLHLGHDIPDHKGPRYCIDLVCIAGNGGDLVVTNTTDDTALEKLQPLAILPESTQSPEETDTSLSQLKTLGEFAVTVFASVAMASSIIFIITGVVHRCYRYHVNMEDTEELGDSLSAEEEDGDRDETYELQPLTQDDRES
;
A
#
# COMPACT_ATOMS: atom_id res chain seq x y z
N MET A 1 -15.85 16.61 8.59
CA MET A 1 -16.32 16.32 9.96
C MET A 1 -15.26 16.83 10.93
N GLN A 2 -15.65 17.57 11.96
CA GLN A 2 -14.73 18.00 13.02
C GLN A 2 -14.52 16.82 13.99
N ALA A 3 -13.31 16.67 14.55
CA ALA A 3 -12.96 15.54 15.42
C ALA A 3 -13.84 15.42 16.69
N SER A 4 -14.52 16.50 17.08
CA SER A 4 -15.42 16.56 18.24
C SER A 4 -16.81 15.94 18.02
N GLU A 5 -17.17 15.56 16.78
CA GLU A 5 -18.50 15.01 16.46
C GLU A 5 -18.51 13.50 16.19
N MET A 6 -17.35 12.83 16.22
CA MET A 6 -17.33 11.39 15.94
C MET A 6 -17.92 10.59 17.10
N PRO A 7 -18.81 9.60 16.82
CA PRO A 7 -19.45 8.80 17.84
C PRO A 7 -18.40 8.12 18.73
N LYS A 8 -18.70 8.04 20.03
CA LYS A 8 -18.09 7.01 20.89
C LYS A 8 -18.49 5.63 20.36
N CYS A 9 -17.77 4.58 20.76
CA CYS A 9 -18.15 3.21 20.44
C CYS A 9 -19.65 2.98 20.62
N VAL A 10 -20.29 2.51 19.55
CA VAL A 10 -21.73 2.24 19.53
C VAL A 10 -22.12 1.03 20.37
N ALA A 11 -21.17 0.14 20.68
CA ALA A 11 -21.35 -1.07 21.46
C ALA A 11 -20.11 -1.33 22.33
N PRO A 12 -20.21 -2.13 23.43
CA PRO A 12 -19.05 -2.56 24.19
C PRO A 12 -18.12 -3.45 23.36
N ILE A 13 -16.85 -3.57 23.78
CA ILE A 13 -15.91 -4.53 23.21
C ILE A 13 -16.44 -5.95 23.39
N GLN A 14 -16.37 -6.74 22.32
CA GLN A 14 -16.74 -8.15 22.33
C GLN A 14 -15.86 -8.94 23.30
N THR A 15 -16.45 -9.89 24.02
CA THR A 15 -15.71 -10.75 24.96
C THR A 15 -14.87 -11.82 24.27
N GLU A 16 -15.29 -12.23 23.06
CA GLU A 16 -14.65 -13.30 22.28
C GLU A 16 -13.83 -12.73 21.12
N LEU A 17 -12.87 -11.84 21.43
CA LEU A 17 -11.96 -11.32 20.42
C LEU A 17 -11.10 -12.44 19.81
N LEU A 18 -10.75 -12.27 18.53
CA LEU A 18 -9.91 -13.18 17.78
C LEU A 18 -8.42 -12.99 18.10
N TYR A 19 -7.60 -13.85 17.50
CA TYR A 19 -6.12 -13.73 17.48
C TYR A 19 -5.43 -13.72 18.85
N GLY A 20 -6.10 -14.14 19.92
CA GLY A 20 -5.54 -14.13 21.28
C GLY A 20 -5.82 -12.83 22.04
N CYS A 21 -6.50 -11.86 21.42
CA CYS A 21 -6.82 -10.56 22.01
C CYS A 21 -7.84 -10.66 23.15
N GLU A 22 -8.56 -11.77 23.28
CA GLU A 22 -9.49 -12.02 24.40
C GLU A 22 -8.81 -12.00 25.77
N LYS A 23 -7.47 -12.11 25.82
CA LYS A 23 -6.70 -12.00 27.06
C LYS A 23 -6.42 -10.57 27.50
N ASP A 24 -6.68 -9.58 26.65
CA ASP A 24 -6.36 -8.17 26.90
C ASP A 24 -7.60 -7.26 26.79
N LEU A 25 -8.79 -7.75 27.13
CA LEU A 25 -10.05 -7.00 27.00
C LEU A 25 -10.03 -5.63 27.68
N ALA A 26 -9.39 -5.50 28.85
CA ALA A 26 -9.27 -4.21 29.54
C ALA A 26 -8.41 -3.21 28.74
N MET A 27 -7.40 -3.70 28.02
CA MET A 27 -6.60 -2.87 27.12
C MET A 27 -7.43 -2.50 25.88
N ALA A 28 -8.14 -3.46 25.29
CA ALA A 28 -9.01 -3.24 24.15
C ALA A 28 -10.10 -2.19 24.45
N ASP A 29 -10.82 -2.32 25.57
CA ASP A 29 -11.84 -1.38 26.00
C ASP A 29 -11.28 0.04 26.17
N ARG A 30 -10.10 0.15 26.79
CA ARG A 30 -9.45 1.44 26.96
C ARG A 30 -9.03 2.05 25.62
N ILE A 31 -8.33 1.28 24.78
CA ILE A 31 -7.67 1.79 23.57
C ILE A 31 -8.67 2.08 22.47
N CYS A 32 -9.62 1.17 22.23
CA CYS A 32 -10.52 1.31 21.10
C CYS A 32 -11.69 2.26 21.38
N CYS A 33 -12.14 2.38 22.65
CA CYS A 33 -13.36 3.13 22.99
C CYS A 33 -13.17 4.35 23.89
N HIS A 34 -12.09 4.40 24.68
CA HIS A 34 -11.90 5.43 25.70
C HIS A 34 -10.62 6.23 25.51
N ASN A 35 -10.02 6.15 24.33
CA ASN A 35 -8.77 6.81 24.02
C ASN A 35 -8.68 7.07 22.51
N THR A 36 -8.12 8.22 22.14
CA THR A 36 -7.93 8.64 20.75
C THR A 36 -6.47 9.02 20.48
N TYR A 37 -5.60 8.92 21.48
CA TYR A 37 -4.22 9.41 21.42
C TYR A 37 -3.19 8.28 21.57
N TRP A 38 -3.49 7.30 22.40
CA TRP A 38 -2.62 6.13 22.62
C TRP A 38 -2.97 4.98 21.67
N ALA A 39 -2.00 4.12 21.40
CA ALA A 39 -2.18 2.87 20.68
C ALA A 39 -1.87 1.70 21.62
N GLU A 40 -2.15 0.48 21.19
CA GLU A 40 -1.59 -0.71 21.85
C GLU A 40 -0.06 -0.68 21.76
N PRO A 41 0.68 -1.29 22.69
CA PRO A 41 2.14 -1.20 22.69
C PRO A 41 2.75 -1.74 21.39
N SER A 42 3.72 -1.02 20.81
CA SER A 42 4.43 -1.49 19.62
C SER A 42 4.98 -2.90 19.82
N GLY A 43 4.73 -3.78 18.85
CA GLY A 43 5.13 -5.18 18.93
C GLY A 43 4.18 -6.06 19.74
N TYR A 44 2.97 -5.57 20.06
CA TYR A 44 1.89 -6.40 20.62
C TYR A 44 1.68 -7.69 19.80
N LEU A 45 1.82 -7.60 18.47
CA LEU A 45 1.83 -8.75 17.55
C LEU A 45 2.79 -9.88 17.89
N ARG A 46 3.85 -9.61 18.66
CA ARG A 46 4.87 -10.59 19.06
C ARG A 46 4.62 -11.20 20.44
N LYS A 47 3.58 -10.77 21.15
CA LYS A 47 3.27 -11.33 22.47
C LYS A 47 2.96 -12.83 22.35
N PRO A 48 3.38 -13.67 23.32
CA PRO A 48 3.25 -15.12 23.20
C PRO A 48 1.82 -15.63 22.97
N HIS A 49 0.82 -14.92 23.51
CA HIS A 49 -0.59 -15.27 23.36
C HIS A 49 -1.25 -14.70 22.10
N VAL A 50 -0.64 -13.69 21.46
CA VAL A 50 -1.16 -13.10 20.23
C VAL A 50 -0.77 -13.98 19.04
N LYS A 51 -1.78 -14.48 18.32
CA LYS A 51 -1.66 -15.52 17.30
C LYS A 51 -2.14 -15.08 15.92
N LEU A 52 -2.11 -13.77 15.61
CA LEU A 52 -2.56 -13.22 14.32
C LEU A 52 -2.03 -14.07 13.15
N PHE A 53 -0.74 -14.01 12.83
CA PHE A 53 -0.19 -14.73 11.68
C PHE A 53 -0.10 -16.26 11.83
N GLN A 54 -0.46 -16.82 12.98
CA GLN A 54 -0.51 -18.28 13.21
C GLN A 54 -1.91 -18.84 12.93
N LYS A 55 -2.96 -18.00 13.06
CA LYS A 55 -4.36 -18.39 12.82
C LYS A 55 -4.83 -18.08 11.39
N LEU A 56 -4.12 -17.25 10.63
CA LEU A 56 -4.50 -16.90 9.26
C LEU A 56 -4.03 -17.95 8.25
N ASP A 57 -4.88 -18.20 7.26
CA ASP A 57 -4.48 -18.93 6.06
C ASP A 57 -3.64 -18.01 5.15
N SER A 58 -2.36 -18.35 4.97
CA SER A 58 -1.44 -17.55 4.16
C SER A 58 -1.76 -17.54 2.66
N SER A 59 -2.66 -18.42 2.21
CA SER A 59 -3.10 -18.53 0.81
C SER A 59 -4.42 -17.80 0.51
N ALA A 60 -5.09 -17.29 1.54
CA ALA A 60 -6.39 -16.64 1.43
C ALA A 60 -6.35 -15.18 1.89
N VAL A 61 -7.32 -14.39 1.43
CA VAL A 61 -7.57 -13.03 1.95
C VAL A 61 -8.43 -13.15 3.21
N THR A 62 -7.97 -12.55 4.30
CA THR A 62 -8.73 -12.49 5.56
C THR A 62 -9.42 -11.14 5.68
N THR A 63 -10.69 -11.14 6.09
CA THR A 63 -11.41 -9.93 6.50
C THR A 63 -11.27 -9.72 8.01
N PHE A 64 -10.97 -8.50 8.42
CA PHE A 64 -10.85 -8.06 9.81
C PHE A 64 -12.03 -7.18 10.18
N TYR A 65 -12.59 -7.42 11.37
CA TYR A 65 -13.86 -6.85 11.79
C TYR A 65 -13.69 -5.96 13.02
N ASP A 66 -14.51 -4.92 13.10
CA ASP A 66 -14.63 -4.04 14.25
C ASP A 66 -14.91 -4.83 15.53
N SER A 67 -14.06 -4.66 16.55
CA SER A 67 -14.14 -5.37 17.84
C SER A 67 -15.37 -5.03 18.70
N THR A 68 -16.21 -4.08 18.27
CA THR A 68 -17.48 -3.75 18.91
C THR A 68 -18.66 -4.18 18.04
N CYS A 69 -18.71 -3.70 16.79
CA CYS A 69 -19.91 -3.81 15.96
C CYS A 69 -19.85 -4.87 14.87
N ASN A 70 -18.72 -5.60 14.69
CA ASN A 70 -18.50 -6.56 13.59
C ASN A 70 -18.55 -5.98 12.17
N LEU A 71 -18.45 -4.67 11.99
CA LEU A 71 -18.34 -4.08 10.66
C LEU A 71 -17.02 -4.54 10.00
N PRO A 72 -16.99 -4.98 8.72
CA PRO A 72 -15.74 -5.32 8.06
C PRO A 72 -14.92 -4.05 7.80
N LEU A 73 -13.67 -4.01 8.23
CA LEU A 73 -12.82 -2.81 8.20
C LEU A 73 -11.67 -2.93 7.23
N PHE A 74 -10.96 -4.06 7.27
CA PHE A 74 -9.80 -4.33 6.43
C PHE A 74 -9.86 -5.72 5.83
N GLN A 75 -9.17 -5.92 4.72
CA GLN A 75 -8.94 -7.21 4.10
C GLN A 75 -7.47 -7.34 3.70
N ALA A 76 -6.79 -8.38 4.15
CA ALA A 76 -5.37 -8.56 3.82
C ALA A 76 -4.99 -10.03 3.62
N PRO A 77 -4.00 -10.30 2.74
CA PRO A 77 -3.33 -9.34 1.88
C PRO A 77 -4.14 -8.99 0.61
N VAL A 78 -4.03 -7.78 0.08
CA VAL A 78 -4.56 -7.38 -1.24
C VAL A 78 -3.51 -6.58 -1.99
N GLY A 79 -3.25 -6.90 -3.26
CA GLY A 79 -2.25 -6.21 -4.07
C GLY A 79 -0.79 -6.50 -3.67
N ARG A 80 -0.56 -7.45 -2.75
CA ARG A 80 0.75 -7.92 -2.29
C ARG A 80 0.66 -9.35 -1.74
N THR A 81 1.79 -9.95 -1.40
CA THR A 81 1.80 -11.29 -0.80
C THR A 81 1.51 -11.24 0.71
N PHE A 82 1.07 -12.36 1.27
CA PHE A 82 0.91 -12.52 2.73
C PHE A 82 2.24 -12.27 3.46
N SER A 83 3.35 -12.71 2.88
CA SER A 83 4.68 -12.52 3.45
C SER A 83 5.07 -11.04 3.53
N ASP A 84 4.78 -10.27 2.49
CA ASP A 84 5.06 -8.83 2.46
C ASP A 84 4.22 -8.09 3.51
N TRP A 85 2.93 -8.41 3.60
CA TRP A 85 2.05 -7.82 4.61
C TRP A 85 2.50 -8.15 6.04
N LYS A 86 2.82 -9.41 6.31
CA LYS A 86 3.32 -9.87 7.60
C LYS A 86 4.64 -9.18 7.96
N THR A 87 5.57 -9.10 7.01
CA THR A 87 6.88 -8.46 7.22
C THR A 87 6.72 -6.98 7.55
N GLU A 88 5.90 -6.26 6.79
CA GLU A 88 5.62 -4.84 7.03
C GLU A 88 4.96 -4.63 8.40
N SER A 89 3.95 -5.43 8.73
CA SER A 89 3.24 -5.34 10.01
C SER A 89 4.17 -5.61 11.21
N LEU A 90 5.06 -6.62 11.09
CA LEU A 90 6.02 -6.92 12.16
C LEU A 90 7.10 -5.84 12.29
N ALA A 91 7.56 -5.27 11.17
CA ALA A 91 8.56 -4.21 11.18
C ALA A 91 8.05 -2.95 11.88
N HIS A 92 6.79 -2.57 11.63
CA HIS A 92 6.17 -1.40 12.29
C HIS A 92 5.64 -1.70 13.69
N GLY A 93 5.32 -2.97 13.98
CA GLY A 93 4.86 -3.41 15.30
C GLY A 93 3.34 -3.52 15.45
N TRP A 94 2.57 -3.17 14.41
CA TRP A 94 1.11 -3.26 14.33
C TRP A 94 0.69 -3.75 12.94
N PRO A 95 -0.47 -4.41 12.80
CA PRO A 95 -1.10 -4.64 11.51
C PRO A 95 -1.07 -3.38 10.64
N SER A 96 -0.40 -3.47 9.50
CA SER A 96 -0.20 -2.32 8.60
C SER A 96 -0.94 -2.57 7.29
N PHE A 97 -1.94 -1.76 7.01
CA PHE A 97 -2.80 -1.90 5.82
C PHE A 97 -2.56 -0.78 4.81
N ARG A 98 -2.79 -1.09 3.53
CA ARG A 98 -2.75 -0.14 2.42
C ARG A 98 -4.18 0.27 1.99
N PRO A 99 -4.36 1.36 1.22
CA PRO A 99 -5.68 1.81 0.77
C PRO A 99 -6.52 0.74 0.06
N GLU A 100 -5.88 -0.19 -0.65
CA GLU A 100 -6.51 -1.30 -1.37
C GLU A 100 -7.03 -2.41 -0.44
N GLU A 101 -6.52 -2.45 0.80
CA GLU A 101 -6.85 -3.42 1.84
C GLU A 101 -7.94 -2.89 2.79
N THR A 102 -8.61 -1.80 2.45
CA THR A 102 -9.56 -1.10 3.34
C THR A 102 -10.98 -1.08 2.75
N PHE A 103 -11.97 -1.43 3.56
CA PHE A 103 -13.38 -1.21 3.22
C PHE A 103 -13.70 0.28 3.39
N LYS A 104 -13.44 1.09 2.35
CA LYS A 104 -13.47 2.57 2.39
C LYS A 104 -14.74 3.20 2.95
N LYS A 105 -15.90 2.53 2.85
CA LYS A 105 -17.16 3.03 3.42
C LYS A 105 -17.25 2.84 4.94
N ASN A 106 -16.48 1.90 5.48
CA ASN A 106 -16.54 1.45 6.86
C ASN A 106 -15.41 2.03 7.71
N VAL A 107 -14.42 2.68 7.08
CA VAL A 107 -13.27 3.28 7.73
C VAL A 107 -13.22 4.78 7.41
N VAL A 108 -13.11 5.60 8.45
CA VAL A 108 -13.06 7.06 8.39
C VAL A 108 -11.67 7.52 8.83
N ILE A 109 -11.02 8.34 8.01
CA ILE A 109 -9.74 8.96 8.34
C ILE A 109 -10.02 10.43 8.69
N LEU A 110 -9.69 10.81 9.91
CA LEU A 110 -9.88 12.16 10.44
C LEU A 110 -8.69 13.08 10.12
N PRO A 111 -8.90 14.40 10.18
CA PRO A 111 -7.79 15.36 10.21
C PRO A 111 -6.81 15.01 11.35
N GLY A 112 -5.51 15.00 11.03
CA GLY A 112 -4.46 14.55 11.97
C GLY A 112 -4.11 13.07 11.86
N GLY A 113 -4.81 12.32 11.00
CA GLY A 113 -4.47 10.94 10.66
C GLY A 113 -5.11 9.88 11.55
N GLU A 114 -5.94 10.25 12.53
CA GLU A 114 -6.70 9.25 13.30
C GLU A 114 -7.61 8.43 12.37
N VAL A 115 -7.57 7.11 12.51
CA VAL A 115 -8.40 6.16 11.75
C VAL A 115 -9.45 5.59 12.68
N ARG A 116 -10.72 5.65 12.27
CA ARG A 116 -11.85 5.11 13.01
C ARG A 116 -12.74 4.23 12.15
N SER A 117 -13.50 3.35 12.76
CA SER A 117 -14.61 2.70 12.07
C SER A 117 -15.79 3.66 11.92
N ALA A 118 -16.69 3.36 10.98
CA ALA A 118 -17.98 4.05 10.87
C ALA A 118 -18.87 3.84 12.12
N CYS A 119 -18.58 2.81 12.92
CA CYS A 119 -19.17 2.58 14.24
C CYS A 119 -18.55 3.43 15.37
N GLY A 120 -17.61 4.31 15.05
CA GLY A 120 -16.97 5.21 16.03
C GLY A 120 -15.80 4.61 16.80
N LEU A 121 -15.39 3.37 16.51
CA LEU A 121 -14.27 2.70 17.15
C LEU A 121 -12.94 3.37 16.74
N HIS A 122 -12.07 3.71 17.69
CA HIS A 122 -10.69 4.06 17.39
C HIS A 122 -9.94 2.84 16.85
N LEU A 123 -9.30 2.96 15.69
CA LEU A 123 -8.58 1.86 15.04
C LEU A 123 -7.07 2.06 15.03
N GLY A 124 -6.58 3.30 15.11
CA GLY A 124 -5.17 3.62 15.00
C GLY A 124 -4.96 4.88 14.16
N HIS A 125 -3.90 4.90 13.34
CA HIS A 125 -3.51 6.10 12.60
C HIS A 125 -3.01 5.81 11.18
N ASP A 126 -3.27 6.73 10.25
CA ASP A 126 -2.62 6.85 8.95
C ASP A 126 -1.24 7.48 9.17
N ILE A 127 -0.20 6.68 8.96
CA ILE A 127 1.21 7.06 9.12
C ILE A 127 1.92 6.77 7.79
N PRO A 128 1.79 7.66 6.80
CA PRO A 128 2.36 7.47 5.47
C PRO A 128 3.86 7.19 5.48
N ASP A 129 4.30 6.40 4.52
CA ASP A 129 5.71 6.12 4.25
C ASP A 129 6.05 6.40 2.77
N HIS A 130 7.25 6.02 2.34
CA HIS A 130 7.71 6.21 0.96
C HIS A 130 6.87 5.44 -0.08
N LYS A 131 6.01 4.49 0.33
CA LYS A 131 5.09 3.75 -0.55
C LYS A 131 3.69 4.37 -0.57
N GLY A 132 3.46 5.47 0.14
CA GLY A 132 2.18 6.16 0.23
C GLY A 132 1.50 5.95 1.60
N PRO A 133 0.16 6.09 1.67
CA PRO A 133 -0.59 5.90 2.91
C PRO A 133 -0.35 4.53 3.53
N ARG A 134 -0.33 4.48 4.86
CA ARG A 134 -0.17 3.25 5.63
C ARG A 134 -0.95 3.34 6.92
N TYR A 135 -1.98 2.54 7.02
CA TYR A 135 -2.85 2.50 8.20
C TYR A 135 -2.22 1.55 9.22
N CYS A 136 -1.70 2.12 10.29
CA CYS A 136 -1.10 1.44 11.42
C CYS A 136 -2.20 1.21 12.46
N ILE A 137 -2.69 -0.02 12.55
CA ILE A 137 -3.96 -0.34 13.21
C ILE A 137 -3.75 -1.19 14.46
N ASP A 138 -4.41 -0.86 15.55
CA ASP A 138 -4.43 -1.64 16.78
C ASP A 138 -5.13 -2.99 16.54
N LEU A 139 -4.41 -4.09 16.74
CA LEU A 139 -4.96 -5.43 16.51
C LEU A 139 -6.19 -5.68 17.38
N VAL A 140 -6.17 -5.24 18.64
CA VAL A 140 -7.31 -5.40 19.56
C VAL A 140 -8.59 -4.70 19.08
N CYS A 141 -8.50 -3.74 18.16
CA CYS A 141 -9.66 -3.00 17.63
C CYS A 141 -10.21 -3.58 16.31
N ILE A 142 -9.51 -4.56 15.72
CA ILE A 142 -9.93 -5.27 14.50
C ILE A 142 -10.03 -6.78 14.69
N ALA A 143 -10.16 -7.21 15.95
CA ALA A 143 -10.25 -8.60 16.38
C ALA A 143 -11.69 -9.04 16.60
N GLY A 144 -12.68 -8.36 16.01
CA GLY A 144 -14.07 -8.77 16.06
C GLY A 144 -14.27 -10.17 15.47
N ASN A 145 -15.22 -10.93 16.01
CA ASN A 145 -15.44 -12.33 15.63
C ASN A 145 -16.17 -12.52 14.29
N GLY A 146 -16.62 -11.44 13.64
CA GLY A 146 -17.33 -11.49 12.36
C GLY A 146 -18.75 -12.04 12.46
N GLY A 147 -19.33 -12.03 13.65
CA GLY A 147 -20.75 -12.32 13.88
C GLY A 147 -21.67 -11.21 13.34
N ASP A 148 -22.93 -11.21 13.78
CA ASP A 148 -23.91 -10.24 13.31
C ASP A 148 -23.47 -8.79 13.57
N LEU A 149 -23.76 -7.92 12.60
CA LEU A 149 -23.48 -6.49 12.68
C LEU A 149 -24.32 -5.86 13.81
N VAL A 150 -23.67 -5.19 14.75
CA VAL A 150 -24.34 -4.47 15.85
C VAL A 150 -24.42 -2.98 15.50
N VAL A 151 -25.56 -2.54 14.99
CA VAL A 151 -25.88 -1.11 14.86
C VAL A 151 -26.77 -0.75 16.04
N THR A 152 -26.30 0.09 16.97
CA THR A 152 -27.24 0.60 17.98
C THR A 152 -28.20 1.56 17.32
N ASN A 153 -29.50 1.29 17.51
CA ASN A 153 -30.59 2.18 17.11
C ASN A 153 -30.52 3.47 17.95
N THR A 154 -29.58 4.36 17.63
CA THR A 154 -29.77 5.78 17.90
C THR A 154 -30.97 6.20 17.06
N THR A 155 -31.92 6.91 17.68
CA THR A 155 -33.21 7.37 17.11
C THR A 155 -33.08 8.40 15.97
N ASP A 156 -32.09 8.24 15.12
CA ASP A 156 -31.85 9.04 13.93
C ASP A 156 -31.77 8.08 12.73
N ASP A 157 -32.94 7.79 12.17
CA ASP A 157 -33.17 6.85 11.05
C ASP A 157 -32.42 7.22 9.75
N THR A 158 -31.62 8.28 9.74
CA THR A 158 -30.91 8.76 8.54
C THR A 158 -29.54 8.10 8.31
N ALA A 159 -28.99 7.36 9.28
CA ALA A 159 -27.70 6.68 9.14
C ALA A 159 -27.82 5.22 8.61
N LEU A 160 -28.98 4.58 8.77
CA LEU A 160 -29.17 3.15 8.50
C LEU A 160 -29.18 2.80 6.99
N GLU A 161 -29.60 3.74 6.12
CA GLU A 161 -29.64 3.51 4.67
C GLU A 161 -28.24 3.42 4.04
N LYS A 162 -27.19 3.88 4.73
CA LYS A 162 -25.81 3.87 4.21
C LYS A 162 -24.97 2.66 4.61
N LEU A 163 -25.44 1.84 5.55
CA LEU A 163 -24.67 0.73 6.13
C LEU A 163 -25.23 -0.67 5.86
N GLN A 164 -26.26 -0.80 5.01
CA GLN A 164 -26.74 -2.13 4.65
C GLN A 164 -25.65 -2.94 3.92
N PRO A 165 -25.24 -4.10 4.45
CA PRO A 165 -24.43 -5.05 3.70
C PRO A 165 -25.23 -5.52 2.49
N LEU A 166 -24.58 -5.61 1.32
CA LEU A 166 -25.05 -6.41 0.20
C LEU A 166 -25.10 -7.87 0.66
N ALA A 167 -26.18 -8.25 1.34
CA ALA A 167 -26.52 -9.64 1.55
C ALA A 167 -26.84 -10.22 0.18
N ILE A 168 -25.90 -11.03 -0.33
CA ILE A 168 -26.14 -11.96 -1.42
C ILE A 168 -27.21 -12.92 -0.93
N LEU A 169 -28.48 -12.63 -1.26
CA LEU A 169 -29.54 -13.62 -1.13
C LEU A 169 -29.32 -14.69 -2.21
N PRO A 170 -29.45 -15.98 -1.89
CA PRO A 170 -29.37 -17.03 -2.89
C PRO A 170 -30.55 -16.90 -3.85
N GLU A 171 -30.23 -16.75 -5.13
CA GLU A 171 -31.19 -16.65 -6.22
C GLU A 171 -32.02 -17.94 -6.27
N SER A 172 -33.28 -17.83 -5.87
CA SER A 172 -34.26 -18.90 -6.00
C SER A 172 -34.55 -19.10 -7.48
N THR A 173 -34.23 -20.31 -7.93
CA THR A 173 -34.69 -20.96 -9.17
C THR A 173 -36.00 -20.42 -9.72
N GLN A 174 -35.93 -19.77 -10.87
CA GLN A 174 -36.98 -19.75 -11.89
C GLN A 174 -36.34 -19.47 -13.26
N SER A 175 -36.21 -20.52 -14.08
CA SER A 175 -36.36 -20.39 -15.53
C SER A 175 -37.87 -20.52 -15.85
N PRO A 176 -38.35 -20.24 -17.07
CA PRO A 176 -37.65 -19.72 -18.27
C PRO A 176 -38.41 -18.56 -18.95
N GLU A 177 -37.75 -17.74 -19.77
CA GLU A 177 -38.36 -17.25 -21.02
C GLU A 177 -37.29 -16.80 -22.02
N GLU A 178 -37.24 -17.48 -23.17
CA GLU A 178 -36.50 -17.05 -24.35
C GLU A 178 -37.19 -15.83 -24.96
N THR A 179 -36.43 -14.75 -25.19
CA THR A 179 -36.79 -13.78 -26.23
C THR A 179 -35.56 -13.53 -27.10
N ASP A 180 -35.56 -14.21 -28.24
CA ASP A 180 -34.72 -13.94 -29.41
C ASP A 180 -34.76 -12.45 -29.75
N THR A 181 -33.65 -11.75 -29.53
CA THR A 181 -33.44 -10.41 -30.07
C THR A 181 -32.07 -10.30 -30.71
N SER A 182 -32.05 -10.68 -31.99
CA SER A 182 -31.28 -9.99 -33.04
C SER A 182 -29.74 -10.14 -33.02
N LEU A 183 -29.32 -11.20 -33.71
CA LEU A 183 -28.04 -11.41 -34.39
C LEU A 183 -27.61 -10.31 -35.40
N SER A 184 -28.40 -9.24 -35.56
CA SER A 184 -28.06 -8.11 -36.45
C SER A 184 -27.16 -7.05 -35.80
N GLN A 185 -27.07 -7.00 -34.45
CA GLN A 185 -26.24 -6.00 -33.77
C GLN A 185 -24.78 -6.41 -33.60
N LEU A 186 -24.47 -7.71 -33.72
CA LEU A 186 -23.11 -8.24 -33.54
C LEU A 186 -22.23 -8.17 -34.80
N LYS A 187 -22.80 -7.90 -35.98
CA LYS A 187 -22.00 -7.67 -37.20
C LYS A 187 -21.47 -6.23 -37.28
N THR A 188 -22.18 -5.26 -36.72
CA THR A 188 -21.83 -3.83 -36.81
C THR A 188 -20.69 -3.43 -35.89
N LEU A 189 -20.44 -4.18 -34.81
CA LEU A 189 -19.34 -3.90 -33.87
C LEU A 189 -17.99 -4.49 -34.30
N GLY A 190 -17.98 -5.48 -35.20
CA GLY A 190 -16.75 -6.10 -35.70
C GLY A 190 -15.92 -5.21 -36.63
N GLU A 191 -16.57 -4.33 -37.39
CA GLU A 191 -15.88 -3.46 -38.36
C GLU A 191 -15.31 -2.19 -37.71
N PHE A 192 -15.89 -1.73 -36.59
CA PHE A 192 -15.42 -0.52 -35.90
C PHE A 192 -14.11 -0.76 -35.13
N ALA A 193 -13.93 -1.95 -34.57
CA ALA A 193 -12.73 -2.31 -33.81
C ALA A 193 -11.47 -2.36 -34.70
N VAL A 194 -11.59 -2.86 -35.93
CA VAL A 194 -10.45 -3.02 -36.86
C VAL A 194 -9.88 -1.66 -37.30
N THR A 195 -10.72 -0.62 -37.36
CA THR A 195 -10.30 0.71 -37.86
C THR A 195 -9.57 1.53 -36.79
N VAL A 196 -9.92 1.37 -35.51
CA VAL A 196 -9.29 2.12 -34.41
C VAL A 196 -7.86 1.64 -34.15
N PHE A 197 -7.58 0.33 -34.23
CA PHE A 197 -6.23 -0.20 -34.01
C PHE A 197 -5.20 0.21 -35.08
N ALA A 198 -5.62 0.45 -36.33
CA ALA A 198 -4.72 0.89 -37.40
C ALA A 198 -4.21 2.34 -37.21
N SER A 199 -5.00 3.21 -36.58
CA SER A 199 -4.64 4.64 -36.38
C SER A 199 -3.59 4.86 -35.29
N VAL A 200 -3.58 4.04 -34.23
CA VAL A 200 -2.65 4.16 -33.09
C VAL A 200 -1.23 3.67 -33.45
N ALA A 201 -1.12 2.70 -34.35
CA ALA A 201 0.16 2.19 -34.85
C ALA A 201 0.91 3.20 -35.75
N MET A 202 0.20 4.05 -36.49
CA MET A 202 0.82 5.04 -37.39
C MET A 202 1.36 6.27 -36.62
N ALA A 203 0.70 6.68 -35.54
CA ALA A 203 1.12 7.82 -34.73
C ALA A 203 2.42 7.56 -33.94
N SER A 204 2.64 6.31 -33.54
CA SER A 204 3.83 5.90 -32.78
C SER A 204 5.09 5.87 -33.65
N SER A 205 5.00 5.49 -34.92
CA SER A 205 6.15 5.52 -35.85
C SER A 205 6.65 6.94 -36.17
N ILE A 206 5.76 7.93 -36.22
CA ILE A 206 6.13 9.33 -36.52
C ILE A 206 6.89 9.97 -35.34
N ILE A 207 6.52 9.65 -34.10
CA ILE A 207 7.17 10.17 -32.88
C ILE A 207 8.62 9.65 -32.78
N PHE A 208 8.89 8.39 -33.13
CA PHE A 208 10.25 7.85 -33.17
C PHE A 208 11.13 8.51 -34.25
N ILE A 209 10.57 8.84 -35.41
CA ILE A 209 11.32 9.52 -36.48
C ILE A 209 11.68 10.96 -36.08
N ILE A 210 10.71 11.71 -35.53
CA ILE A 210 10.95 13.11 -35.11
C ILE A 210 11.99 13.15 -33.97
N THR A 211 11.86 12.29 -32.97
CA THR A 211 12.80 12.25 -31.84
C THR A 211 14.20 11.84 -32.28
N GLY A 212 14.31 10.89 -33.23
CA GLY A 212 15.58 10.46 -33.81
C GLY A 212 16.29 11.55 -34.62
N VAL A 213 15.54 12.35 -35.40
CA VAL A 213 16.10 13.47 -36.17
C VAL A 213 16.58 14.58 -35.24
N VAL A 214 15.80 14.93 -34.20
CA VAL A 214 16.18 15.95 -33.21
C VAL A 214 17.44 15.54 -32.44
N HIS A 215 17.55 14.27 -32.03
CA HIS A 215 18.75 13.77 -31.35
C HIS A 215 19.99 13.80 -32.26
N ARG A 216 19.83 13.51 -33.56
CA ARG A 216 20.94 13.56 -34.52
C ARG A 216 21.40 15.00 -34.81
N CYS A 217 20.47 15.95 -34.88
CA CYS A 217 20.79 17.38 -35.01
C CYS A 217 21.48 17.93 -33.76
N TYR A 218 21.03 17.55 -32.56
CA TYR A 218 21.66 17.97 -31.30
C TYR A 218 23.11 17.48 -31.20
N ARG A 219 23.37 16.21 -31.58
CA ARG A 219 24.72 15.63 -31.55
C ARG A 219 25.67 16.26 -32.58
N TYR A 220 25.16 16.76 -33.70
CA TYR A 220 25.95 17.52 -34.66
C TYR A 220 26.29 18.94 -34.17
N HIS A 221 25.41 19.57 -33.39
CA HIS A 221 25.65 20.91 -32.87
C HIS A 221 26.70 20.91 -31.73
N VAL A 222 26.68 19.90 -30.86
CA VAL A 222 27.70 19.76 -29.79
C VAL A 222 29.09 19.49 -30.37
N ASN A 223 29.19 18.74 -31.47
CA ASN A 223 30.49 18.46 -32.12
C ASN A 223 31.07 19.66 -32.90
N MET A 224 30.35 20.78 -33.05
CA MET A 224 30.87 21.98 -33.72
C MET A 224 31.53 22.96 -32.75
N GLU A 225 31.18 22.93 -31.46
CA GLU A 225 31.78 23.82 -30.44
C GLU A 225 33.19 23.38 -30.03
N ASP A 226 33.56 22.10 -30.22
CA ASP A 226 34.89 21.58 -29.85
C ASP A 226 36.01 21.87 -30.89
N THR A 227 35.68 22.47 -32.04
CA THR A 227 36.67 22.73 -33.11
C THR A 227 37.20 24.17 -33.18
N GLU A 228 36.74 25.07 -32.29
CA GLU A 228 37.17 26.48 -32.28
C GLU A 228 38.22 26.84 -31.20
N GLU A 229 38.63 25.90 -30.33
CA GLU A 229 39.69 26.13 -29.32
C GLU A 229 41.10 25.62 -29.72
N LEU A 230 41.33 25.29 -30.99
CA LEU A 230 42.65 24.87 -31.50
C LEU A 230 43.25 25.97 -32.39
N GLY A 231 43.59 27.10 -31.77
CA GLY A 231 44.07 28.24 -32.53
C GLY A 231 44.64 29.39 -31.71
N ASP A 232 45.36 29.16 -30.61
CA ASP A 232 46.33 30.17 -30.17
C ASP A 232 47.42 29.62 -29.25
N SER A 233 48.58 30.25 -29.30
CA SER A 233 49.82 30.06 -28.51
C SER A 233 50.84 29.01 -29.00
N LEU A 234 51.62 29.48 -29.97
CA LEU A 234 53.01 29.10 -30.24
C LEU A 234 53.99 29.73 -29.21
N SER A 235 55.16 29.10 -29.10
CA SER A 235 56.48 29.58 -28.62
C SER A 235 56.89 29.33 -27.16
N ALA A 236 57.83 28.40 -26.96
CA ALA A 236 59.22 28.68 -26.58
C ALA A 236 60.04 27.37 -26.44
N GLU A 237 61.30 27.44 -26.84
CA GLU A 237 62.28 26.36 -27.05
C GLU A 237 63.12 26.02 -25.81
N GLU A 238 63.80 24.84 -25.86
CA GLU A 238 65.15 24.49 -25.31
C GLU A 238 65.38 24.59 -23.77
N GLU A 239 66.20 23.81 -23.06
CA GLU A 239 67.11 22.67 -23.25
C GLU A 239 67.52 22.16 -21.83
N ASP A 240 68.03 20.93 -21.75
CA ASP A 240 69.05 20.40 -20.80
C ASP A 240 68.88 20.36 -19.26
N GLY A 241 69.26 19.21 -18.66
CA GLY A 241 69.60 19.17 -17.23
C GLY A 241 69.64 17.81 -16.53
N ASP A 242 70.59 16.96 -16.92
CA ASP A 242 71.16 15.80 -16.22
C ASP A 242 71.21 15.83 -14.66
N ARG A 243 70.71 14.78 -13.98
CA ARG A 243 71.44 14.06 -12.89
C ARG A 243 70.69 12.86 -12.27
N ASP A 244 71.27 11.70 -12.53
CA ASP A 244 71.73 10.59 -11.67
C ASP A 244 71.28 10.41 -10.19
N GLU A 245 71.47 9.16 -9.73
CA GLU A 245 71.34 8.53 -8.40
C GLU A 245 70.06 7.72 -8.17
N THR A 246 70.03 6.43 -8.53
CA THR A 246 70.52 5.24 -7.80
C THR A 246 69.88 5.04 -6.41
N TYR A 247 69.12 3.96 -6.23
CA TYR A 247 69.41 2.86 -5.28
C TYR A 247 68.30 1.79 -5.34
N GLU A 248 68.65 0.71 -6.02
CA GLU A 248 68.57 -0.72 -5.68
C GLU A 248 67.45 -1.33 -4.80
N LEU A 249 67.17 -2.57 -5.16
CA LEU A 249 66.05 -3.45 -4.86
C LEU A 249 66.17 -4.25 -3.55
N GLN A 250 65.03 -4.41 -2.84
CA GLN A 250 64.46 -5.66 -2.25
C GLN A 250 65.27 -6.46 -1.19
N PRO A 251 64.74 -7.53 -0.54
CA PRO A 251 63.36 -7.88 -0.11
C PRO A 251 63.25 -8.47 1.33
N LEU A 252 62.00 -8.77 1.76
CA LEU A 252 61.50 -9.87 2.61
C LEU A 252 62.14 -10.15 3.99
N THR A 253 61.31 -10.19 5.04
CA THR A 253 61.22 -11.36 5.94
C THR A 253 59.81 -11.58 6.48
N GLN A 254 59.58 -12.85 6.76
CA GLN A 254 58.39 -13.59 7.12
C GLN A 254 58.22 -13.70 8.65
N ASP A 255 57.02 -14.12 9.05
CA ASP A 255 56.65 -14.72 10.35
C ASP A 255 56.77 -13.83 11.59
N ASP A 256 55.64 -13.62 12.27
CA ASP A 256 55.57 -14.01 13.68
C ASP A 256 54.14 -14.33 14.12
N ARG A 257 54.08 -15.40 14.92
CA ARG A 257 52.94 -15.96 15.64
C ARG A 257 52.53 -15.06 16.79
N GLU A 258 51.25 -15.12 17.14
CA GLU A 258 50.63 -15.01 18.49
C GLU A 258 49.13 -14.74 18.26
N SER A 259 48.16 -15.22 19.01
CA SER A 259 47.99 -16.20 20.10
C SER A 259 46.50 -16.23 20.39
#